data_AF-A0A2T4ZDI9-F1
#
_entry.id   AF-A0A2T4ZDI9-F1
#
_cell.length_a   1.000
_cell.length_b   1.000
_cell.length_c   1.000
_cell.angle_alpha   90.00
_cell.angle_beta   90.00
_cell.angle_gamma   90.00
#
_symmetry.space_group_name_H-M   'P 1'
#
loop_
_entity.id
_entity.type
_entity.pdbx_description
1 polymer ?
#
loop_
_entity_poly.entity_id
_entity_poly.type
_entity_poly.pdbx_seq_one_letter_code
_entity_poly.pdbx_strand_id
1 'polypeptide(L)' 'MEICRFWGPGGDRFAQQLVARGIAVQMVETGYEAIFPDERTMETCLCEAQAVTDERVFFRSDD' A
#
# COMPACT_ATOMS: atom_id res chain seq x y z
N MET A 1 -5.63 2.58 13.47
CA MET A 1 -4.45 1.99 12.81
C MET A 1 -5.04 1.22 11.67
N GLU A 2 -4.73 1.63 10.45
CA GLU A 2 -5.41 1.12 9.26
C GLU A 2 -4.52 0.11 8.57
N ILE A 3 -5.11 -1.00 8.16
CA ILE A 3 -4.42 -2.05 7.44
C ILE A 3 -4.91 -2.03 5.99
N CYS A 4 -3.99 -1.79 5.07
CA CYS A 4 -4.26 -1.84 3.64
C CYS A 4 -3.52 -3.01 3.01
N ARG A 5 -4.28 -3.94 2.42
CA ARG A 5 -3.71 -5.02 1.60
C ARG A 5 -3.69 -4.62 0.15
N PHE A 6 -2.58 -4.90 -0.53
CA PHE A 6 -2.43 -4.64 -1.95
C PHE A 6 -1.65 -5.71 -2.69
N TRP A 7 -1.96 -5.89 -3.97
CA TRP A 7 -1.36 -6.91 -4.83
C TRP A 7 -1.44 -6.52 -6.31
N GLY A 8 -0.69 -7.25 -7.15
CA GLY A 8 -0.61 -7.02 -8.59
C GLY A 8 0.82 -6.74 -9.07
N PRO A 9 1.02 -6.55 -10.39
CA PRO A 9 2.35 -6.39 -11.01
C PRO A 9 3.14 -5.19 -10.44
N GLY A 10 2.46 -4.11 -10.03
CA GLY A 10 3.09 -2.96 -9.38
C GLY A 10 3.29 -3.07 -7.85
N GLY A 11 2.90 -4.19 -7.24
CA GLY A 11 2.89 -4.36 -5.78
C GLY A 11 4.28 -4.22 -5.15
N ASP A 12 5.31 -4.85 -5.72
CA ASP A 12 6.68 -4.81 -5.18
C ASP A 12 7.23 -3.38 -5.16
N ARG A 13 7.02 -2.64 -6.25
CA ARG A 13 7.47 -1.24 -6.38
C ARG A 13 6.73 -0.33 -5.41
N PHE A 14 5.43 -0.52 -5.26
CA PHE A 14 4.63 0.24 -4.30
C PHE A 14 5.06 -0.05 -2.85
N ALA A 15 5.29 -1.33 -2.51
CA ALA A 15 5.80 -1.73 -1.20
C ALA A 15 7.16 -1.06 -0.86
N GLN A 16 8.10 -1.05 -1.81
CA GLN A 16 9.40 -0.38 -1.61
C GLN A 16 9.26 1.12 -1.33
N GLN A 17 8.32 1.79 -2.00
CA GLN A 17 8.09 3.23 -1.79
C GLN A 17 7.43 3.53 -0.44
N LEU A 18 6.49 2.68 0.00
CA LEU A 18 5.91 2.79 1.32
C LEU A 18 6.98 2.63 2.41
N VAL A 19 7.87 1.64 2.27
CA VAL A 19 9.01 1.46 3.18
C VAL A 19 9.94 2.68 3.17
N ALA A 20 10.23 3.25 2.00
CA ALA A 20 11.03 4.47 1.89
C ALA A 20 10.40 5.71 2.56
N ARG A 21 9.07 5.69 2.75
CA ARG A 21 8.29 6.71 3.47
C ARG A 21 8.11 6.38 4.96
N GLY A 22 8.72 5.30 5.45
CA GLY A 22 8.63 4.87 6.85
C GLY A 22 7.33 4.13 7.21
N ILE A 23 6.56 3.69 6.20
CA ILE A 23 5.36 2.89 6.40
C ILE A 23 5.77 1.42 6.54
N ALA A 24 5.28 0.76 7.59
CA ALA A 24 5.53 -0.65 7.80
C ALA A 24 4.78 -1.47 6.74
N VAL A 25 5.51 -2.30 6.00
CA VAL A 25 4.95 -3.19 4.98
C VAL A 25 5.45 -4.61 5.24
N GLN A 26 4.55 -5.58 5.17
CA GLN A 26 4.86 -7.00 5.24
C GLN A 26 4.35 -7.73 3.99
N MET A 27 5.13 -8.72 3.53
CA MET A 27 4.68 -9.63 2.47
C MET A 27 3.74 -10.68 3.09
N VAL A 28 2.60 -10.90 2.44
CA VAL A 28 1.60 -11.91 2.81
C VAL A 28 1.38 -12.86 1.63
N GLU A 29 0.68 -13.97 1.85
CA GLU A 29 0.51 -15.04 0.86
C GLU A 29 -0.06 -14.56 -0.49
N THR A 30 -0.86 -13.49 -0.48
CA THR A 30 -1.52 -12.94 -1.68
C THR A 30 -1.01 -11.56 -2.11
N GLY A 31 0.08 -11.04 -1.52
CA GLY A 31 0.64 -9.74 -1.86
C GLY A 31 1.32 -9.06 -0.68
N TYR A 32 0.90 -7.84 -0.36
CA TYR A 32 1.49 -7.01 0.68
C TYR A 32 0.43 -6.44 1.61
N GLU A 33 0.82 -6.19 2.85
CA GLU A 33 0.01 -5.52 3.84
C GLU A 33 0.81 -4.34 4.41
N ALA A 34 0.23 -3.14 4.33
CA ALA A 34 0.78 -1.92 4.89
C ALA A 34 -0.02 -1.47 6.11
N ILE A 35 0.70 -1.07 7.15
CA ILE A 35 0.12 -0.59 8.41
C ILE A 35 0.30 0.93 8.47
N PHE A 36 -0.83 1.63 8.45
CA PHE A 36 -0.90 3.09 8.53
C PHE A 36 -1.30 3.53 9.94
N PRO A 37 -0.75 4.65 10.45
CA PRO A 37 -1.10 5.15 11.78
C PRO A 37 -2.57 5.58 11.87
N ASP A 38 -3.10 6.15 10.78
CA ASP A 38 -4.46 6.69 10.68
C ASP A 38 -4.99 6.66 9.22
N GLU A 39 -6.30 6.79 9.09
CA GLU A 39 -7.04 6.76 7.81
C GLU A 39 -6.57 7.86 6.85
N ARG A 40 -6.32 9.07 7.34
CA ARG A 40 -5.89 10.19 6.50
C ARG A 40 -4.53 9.93 5.85
N THR A 41 -3.61 9.32 6.57
CA THR A 41 -2.29 8.92 6.06
C THR A 41 -2.42 7.84 4.99
N MET A 42 -3.33 6.88 5.19
CA MET A 42 -3.67 5.86 4.20
C MET A 42 -4.26 6.49 2.92
N GLU A 43 -5.31 7.29 3.04
CA GLU A 43 -5.98 7.94 1.91
C GLU A 43 -5.01 8.81 1.09
N THR A 44 -4.18 9.61 1.77
CA THR A 44 -3.17 10.44 1.11
C THR A 44 -2.19 9.57 0.31
N CYS A 45 -1.71 8.47 0.89
CA CYS A 45 -0.78 7.58 0.20
C CYS A 45 -1.44 6.84 -0.98
N LEU A 46 -2.70 6.43 -0.86
CA LEU A 46 -3.42 5.74 -1.93
C LEU A 46 -3.74 6.67 -3.11
N CYS A 47 -4.12 7.91 -2.83
CA CYS A 47 -4.31 8.95 -3.86
C CYS A 47 -3.01 9.20 -4.64
N GLU A 48 -1.86 9.19 -3.96
CA GLU A 48 -0.56 9.30 -4.62
C GLU A 48 -0.14 7.99 -5.32
N ALA A 49 -0.51 6.82 -4.81
CA ALA A 49 -0.21 5.52 -5.42
C ALA A 49 -0.71 5.44 -6.86
N GLN A 50 -1.90 5.99 -7.11
CA GLN A 50 -2.52 6.08 -8.43
C GLN A 50 -1.65 6.88 -9.44
N ALA A 51 -0.82 7.81 -8.96
CA ALA A 51 0.09 8.59 -9.78
C ALA A 51 1.47 7.93 -9.95
N VAL A 52 1.78 6.88 -9.17
CA VAL A 52 3.14 6.35 -9.04
C VAL A 52 3.32 4.99 -9.71
N THR A 53 2.24 4.26 -9.98
CA THR A 53 2.30 3.00 -10.73
C THR A 53 1.58 3.15 -12.07
N ASP A 54 2.33 3.10 -13.19
CA ASP A 54 1.77 2.84 -14.54
C ASP A 54 1.12 1.44 -14.64
N GLU A 55 1.21 0.68 -13.56
CA GLU A 55 0.75 -0.69 -13.40
C GLU A 55 -0.48 -0.74 -12.49
N ARG A 56 -1.39 -1.70 -12.75
CA ARG A 56 -2.59 -1.88 -11.94
C ARG A 56 -2.22 -2.53 -10.60
N VAL A 57 -2.37 -1.80 -9.51
CA VAL A 57 -2.35 -2.32 -8.14
C VAL A 57 -3.78 -2.38 -7.61
N PHE A 58 -4.15 -3.50 -7.01
CA PHE A 58 -5.45 -3.72 -6.40
C PHE A 58 -5.35 -3.54 -4.89
N PHE A 59 -6.39 -3.02 -4.25
CA PHE A 59 -6.40 -2.66 -2.83
C PHE A 59 -7.62 -3.28 -2.11
N ARG A 60 -7.43 -3.60 -0.83
CA ARG A 60 -8.48 -3.95 0.13
C ARG A 60 -8.10 -3.41 1.51
N SER A 61 -8.93 -2.54 2.07
CA SER A 61 -8.93 -2.23 3.50
C SER A 61 -9.69 -3.33 4.25
N ASP A 62 -9.22 -3.68 5.45
CA ASP A 62 -10.10 -4.36 6.42
C ASP A 62 -10.84 -3.24 7.18
N ASP A 63 -12.19 -3.27 7.11
CA ASP A 63 -13.11 -2.46 7.93
C ASP A 63 -13.05 -2.87 9.42
#